data_AF-V6TNE0-F1
#
_entry.id   AF-V6TNE0-F1
#
_cell.length_a   1.000
_cell.length_b   1.000
_cell.length_c   1.000
_cell.angle_alpha   90.00
_cell.angle_beta   90.00
_cell.angle_gamma   90.00
#
_symmetry.space_group_name_H-M   'P 1'
#
loop_
_entity.id
_entity.type
_entity.pdbx_description
1 polymer ?
#
loop_
_entity_poly.entity_id
_entity_poly.type
_entity_poly.pdbx_seq_one_letter_code
_entity_poly.pdbx_strand_id
1 'polypeptide(L)'
;MWGGELQHTGEAATCSACQEGHYLNDADKTCRVCTGCATCETAADRCTSCPEGTYLKDTGCVAVSACGTGKYADPITGKCELCTAGSGASVTNGLAGVAECTACMYDEAKGKLKCTACGSKIPRVALDGTSTCMEKNYAGCAGQDNTLFILEDNSKCLLCSDTKTGTDPKDQGIAGCKTCKKTSSAKPTCTACLEGYIENTSSGYTCDKCDDTCKTCSIKTDPTKCYSCYPEYFLVTESANKKCVSCGDTAKGGIDGCAECSGTTGSLKCTKCKPDRKPVGTEGTQVTCEEKTCEDETACGGTAGACGAIVVGGDGSVKYHCSQCRQQQLPR
;
A
#
# COMPACT_ATOMS: atom_id res chain seq x y z
N MET A 1 -40.81 63.27 -2.91
CA MET A 1 -41.61 62.55 -1.88
C MET A 1 -42.47 61.59 -2.69
N TRP A 2 -42.43 60.28 -2.56
CA TRP A 2 -42.37 59.46 -1.36
C TRP A 2 -41.44 58.26 -1.60
N GLY A 3 -40.37 58.18 -0.82
CA GLY A 3 -39.70 56.91 -0.57
C GLY A 3 -40.60 56.10 0.36
N GLY A 4 -41.10 54.98 -0.15
CA GLY A 4 -41.78 53.98 0.66
C GLY A 4 -40.75 52.94 1.07
N GLU A 5 -40.23 53.10 2.28
CA GLU A 5 -39.45 52.07 2.96
C GLU A 5 -40.37 50.86 3.15
N LEU A 6 -40.14 49.79 2.39
CA LEU A 6 -40.75 48.50 2.68
C LEU A 6 -40.23 48.09 4.05
N GLN A 7 -41.12 48.04 5.03
CA GLN A 7 -40.84 47.48 6.35
C GLN A 7 -40.42 46.02 6.13
N HIS A 8 -39.11 45.76 6.16
CA HIS A 8 -38.59 44.44 6.47
C HIS A 8 -39.05 44.18 7.92
N THR A 9 -40.19 43.52 8.08
CA THR A 9 -40.48 42.79 9.31
C THR A 9 -39.31 41.82 9.46
N GLY A 10 -38.38 42.16 10.37
CA GLY A 10 -37.12 41.45 10.57
C GLY A 10 -37.33 40.06 11.17
N GLU A 11 -38.00 39.18 10.44
CA GLU A 11 -37.85 37.75 10.64
C GLU A 11 -36.44 37.40 10.18
N ALA A 12 -35.57 37.11 11.15
CA ALA A 12 -34.24 36.59 10.87
C ALA A 12 -34.38 35.38 9.93
N ALA A 13 -33.71 35.42 8.78
CA ALA A 13 -33.69 34.29 7.86
C ALA A 13 -33.21 33.06 8.62
N THR A 14 -34.07 32.05 8.76
CA THR A 14 -33.76 30.82 9.49
C THR A 14 -33.08 29.84 8.54
N CYS A 15 -31.96 29.25 8.95
CA CYS A 15 -31.27 28.24 8.14
C CYS A 15 -32.00 26.90 8.23
N SER A 16 -32.32 26.30 7.09
CA SER A 16 -32.86 24.93 7.01
C SER A 16 -31.78 23.88 6.78
N ALA A 17 -30.59 24.28 6.30
CA ALA A 17 -29.43 23.43 6.08
C ALA A 17 -28.15 24.27 6.16
N CYS A 18 -27.03 23.62 6.49
CA CYS A 18 -25.71 24.25 6.58
C CYS A 18 -24.75 23.63 5.56
N GLN A 19 -23.76 24.40 5.12
CA GLN A 19 -22.66 23.92 4.30
C GLN A 19 -21.77 22.92 5.06
N GLU A 20 -20.96 22.15 4.33
CA GLU A 20 -19.98 21.24 4.96
C GLU A 20 -19.06 21.99 5.96
N GLY A 21 -18.62 21.26 6.99
CA GLY A 21 -17.88 21.86 8.11
C GLY A 21 -18.73 22.72 9.06
N HIS A 22 -20.05 22.76 8.90
CA HIS A 22 -20.98 23.42 9.82
C HIS A 22 -22.16 22.52 10.19
N TYR A 23 -22.68 22.68 11.40
CA TYR A 23 -23.92 22.04 11.85
C TYR A 23 -25.02 23.08 12.12
N LEU A 24 -26.27 22.66 11.97
CA LEU A 24 -27.42 23.50 12.31
C LEU A 24 -27.68 23.44 13.82
N ASN A 25 -27.59 24.58 14.49
CA ASN A 25 -28.00 24.68 15.88
C ASN A 25 -29.53 24.78 15.95
N ASP A 26 -30.17 23.75 16.48
CA ASP A 26 -31.63 23.70 16.52
C ASP A 26 -32.29 24.74 17.44
N ALA A 27 -31.57 25.27 18.43
CA ALA A 27 -32.12 26.22 19.39
C ALA A 27 -32.35 27.61 18.78
N ASP A 28 -31.48 28.05 17.87
CA ASP A 28 -31.53 29.38 17.25
C ASP A 28 -31.56 29.36 15.72
N LYS A 29 -31.56 28.17 15.11
CA LYS A 29 -31.58 27.95 13.65
C LYS A 29 -30.42 28.65 12.93
N THR A 30 -29.25 28.72 13.57
CA THR A 30 -28.00 29.23 12.99
C THR A 30 -27.02 28.12 12.65
N CYS A 31 -26.19 28.34 11.63
CA CYS A 31 -25.09 27.42 11.29
C CYS A 31 -23.85 27.73 12.12
N ARG A 32 -23.29 26.72 12.77
CA ARG A 32 -22.08 26.86 13.60
C ARG A 32 -20.98 25.93 13.10
N VAL A 33 -19.75 26.38 13.18
CA VAL A 33 -18.57 25.66 12.68
C VAL A 33 -18.31 24.40 13.49
N CYS A 34 -17.88 23.34 12.82
CA CYS A 34 -17.39 22.11 13.44
C CYS A 34 -16.03 22.33 14.12
N THR A 35 -15.81 21.72 15.28
CA THR A 35 -14.57 21.83 16.04
C THR A 35 -13.84 20.49 16.04
N GLY A 36 -12.65 20.45 15.47
CA GLY A 36 -11.78 19.25 15.48
C GLY A 36 -12.19 18.13 14.51
N CYS A 37 -13.08 18.41 13.55
CA CYS A 37 -13.50 17.47 12.51
C CYS A 37 -13.67 18.14 11.14
N ALA A 38 -13.75 17.32 10.09
CA ALA A 38 -14.04 17.81 8.74
C ALA A 38 -15.55 18.07 8.56
N THR A 39 -16.40 17.20 9.09
CA THR A 39 -17.87 17.39 9.15
C THR A 39 -18.43 16.97 10.50
N CYS A 40 -19.54 17.60 10.90
CA CYS A 40 -20.30 17.34 12.14
C CYS A 40 -21.80 17.51 11.88
N GLU A 41 -22.66 16.99 12.75
CA GLU A 41 -24.12 16.95 12.49
C GLU A 41 -24.97 17.66 13.56
N THR A 42 -24.79 17.36 14.85
CA THR A 42 -25.70 17.82 15.92
C THR A 42 -25.05 18.77 16.94
N ALA A 43 -23.72 18.78 17.01
CA ALA A 43 -22.94 19.71 17.80
C ALA A 43 -21.55 19.87 17.19
N ALA A 44 -20.82 20.91 17.58
CA ALA A 44 -19.51 21.22 17.02
C ALA A 44 -18.49 20.06 17.16
N ASP A 45 -18.61 19.25 18.22
CA ASP A 45 -17.72 18.13 18.54
C ASP A 45 -18.31 16.75 18.18
N ARG A 46 -19.49 16.70 17.57
CA ARG A 46 -20.15 15.46 17.11
C ARG A 46 -19.74 15.16 15.67
N CYS A 47 -18.51 14.68 15.53
CA CYS A 47 -17.86 14.46 14.24
C CYS A 47 -18.58 13.35 13.45
N THR A 48 -18.74 13.56 12.14
CA THR A 48 -19.22 12.55 11.17
C THR A 48 -18.16 12.18 10.14
N SER A 49 -17.11 13.00 9.99
CA SER A 49 -15.89 12.68 9.24
C SER A 49 -14.69 13.43 9.82
N CYS A 50 -13.50 12.97 9.48
CA CYS A 50 -12.25 13.45 10.09
C CYS A 50 -11.30 14.03 9.04
N PRO A 51 -10.49 15.05 9.43
CA PRO A 51 -9.44 15.57 8.57
C PRO A 51 -8.45 14.48 8.17
N GLU A 52 -7.77 14.67 7.03
CA GLU A 52 -6.74 13.75 6.58
C GLU A 52 -5.71 13.45 7.68
N GLY A 53 -5.33 12.16 7.80
CA GLY A 53 -4.43 11.68 8.84
C GLY A 53 -5.10 11.37 10.20
N THR A 54 -6.40 11.60 10.35
CA THR A 54 -7.18 11.20 11.52
C THR A 54 -8.39 10.36 11.13
N TYR A 55 -8.92 9.61 12.09
CA TYR A 55 -9.92 8.57 11.84
C TYR A 55 -11.10 8.74 12.79
N LEU A 56 -12.30 8.56 12.26
CA LEU A 56 -13.52 8.66 13.05
C LEU A 56 -13.64 7.47 14.00
N LYS A 57 -13.66 7.77 15.29
CA LYS A 57 -13.97 6.84 16.37
C LYS A 57 -15.22 7.32 17.09
N ASP A 58 -16.32 6.60 16.85
CA ASP A 58 -17.65 6.93 17.35
C ASP A 58 -18.10 8.32 16.87
N THR A 59 -17.79 9.38 17.63
CA THR A 59 -18.12 10.79 17.28
C THR A 59 -16.92 11.73 17.39
N GLY A 60 -15.71 11.21 17.53
CA GLY A 60 -14.47 12.01 17.65
C GLY A 60 -13.40 11.55 16.68
N CYS A 61 -12.50 12.45 16.32
CA CYS A 61 -11.36 12.16 15.44
C CYS A 61 -10.13 11.77 16.26
N VAL A 62 -9.52 10.65 15.91
CA VAL A 62 -8.34 10.10 16.62
C VAL A 62 -7.20 9.81 15.65
N ALA A 63 -5.96 9.83 16.17
CA ALA A 63 -4.80 9.37 15.40
C ALA A 63 -4.85 7.85 15.14
N VAL A 64 -4.06 7.36 14.18
CA VAL A 64 -3.97 5.93 13.79
C VAL A 64 -3.88 4.98 14.99
N SER A 65 -3.03 5.29 15.97
CA SER A 65 -2.78 4.42 17.13
C SER A 65 -3.89 4.45 18.18
N ALA A 66 -4.86 5.36 18.07
CA ALA A 66 -5.88 5.63 19.09
C ALA A 66 -7.27 5.04 18.77
N CYS A 67 -7.40 4.28 17.68
CA CYS A 67 -8.63 3.52 17.40
C CYS A 67 -8.99 2.53 18.52
N GLY A 68 -8.00 2.09 19.30
CA GLY A 68 -8.18 1.23 20.47
C GLY A 68 -8.22 -0.26 20.13
N THR A 69 -8.42 -1.08 21.16
CA THR A 69 -8.34 -2.55 21.03
C THR A 69 -9.43 -3.10 20.11
N GLY A 70 -9.06 -4.02 19.23
CA GLY A 70 -9.99 -4.68 18.30
C GLY A 70 -10.46 -3.81 17.14
N LYS A 71 -9.92 -2.59 17.00
CA LYS A 71 -10.16 -1.71 15.85
C LYS A 71 -8.84 -1.31 15.18
N TYR A 72 -8.91 -0.96 13.91
CA TYR A 72 -7.81 -0.39 13.14
C TYR A 72 -8.27 0.88 12.41
N ALA A 73 -7.31 1.72 12.06
CA ALA A 73 -7.55 2.88 11.22
C ALA A 73 -7.65 2.45 9.74
N ASP A 74 -8.85 2.52 9.16
CA ASP A 74 -9.09 2.16 7.76
C ASP A 74 -8.92 3.40 6.86
N PRO A 75 -7.87 3.47 6.03
CA PRO A 75 -7.62 4.62 5.15
C PRO A 75 -8.63 4.74 4.00
N ILE A 76 -9.43 3.69 3.73
CA ILE A 76 -10.44 3.73 2.67
C ILE A 76 -11.71 4.42 3.18
N THR A 77 -12.14 4.08 4.40
CA THR A 77 -13.36 4.66 5.00
C THR A 77 -13.09 5.92 5.82
N GLY A 78 -11.84 6.15 6.26
CA GLY A 78 -11.47 7.22 7.18
C GLY A 78 -11.98 6.99 8.61
N LYS A 79 -12.25 5.73 8.98
CA LYS A 79 -12.86 5.36 10.27
C LYS A 79 -12.03 4.34 11.03
N CYS A 80 -12.30 4.23 12.33
CA CYS A 80 -11.81 3.14 13.16
C CYS A 80 -12.73 1.92 13.02
N GLU A 81 -12.34 0.98 12.16
CA GLU A 81 -13.11 -0.21 11.82
C GLU A 81 -12.68 -1.43 12.64
N LEU A 82 -13.57 -2.41 12.79
CA LEU A 82 -13.32 -3.61 13.59
C LEU A 82 -12.34 -4.57 12.91
N CYS A 83 -11.45 -5.18 13.70
CA CYS A 83 -10.55 -6.23 13.25
C CYS A 83 -11.29 -7.53 12.90
N THR A 84 -12.33 -7.87 13.68
CA THR A 84 -13.07 -9.12 13.54
C THR A 84 -14.08 -9.02 12.40
N ALA A 85 -14.08 -10.00 11.48
CA ALA A 85 -15.21 -10.16 10.56
C ALA A 85 -16.48 -10.59 11.32
N GLY A 86 -17.59 -9.89 11.12
CA GLY A 86 -18.92 -10.30 11.60
C GLY A 86 -19.91 -10.41 10.45
N SER A 87 -21.02 -11.11 10.66
CA SER A 87 -22.15 -11.25 9.70
C SER A 87 -22.87 -9.93 9.36
N GLY A 88 -22.46 -8.81 9.97
CA GLY A 88 -22.95 -7.45 9.67
C GLY A 88 -21.87 -6.48 9.19
N ALA A 89 -20.61 -6.91 9.03
CA ALA A 89 -19.56 -6.10 8.42
C ALA A 89 -19.73 -6.12 6.89
N SER A 90 -20.81 -5.49 6.42
CA SER A 90 -20.97 -5.17 5.01
C SER A 90 -19.91 -4.13 4.67
N VAL A 91 -18.96 -4.55 3.84
CA VAL A 91 -17.90 -3.68 3.36
C VAL A 91 -18.40 -2.98 2.11
N THR A 92 -19.28 -2.00 2.27
CA THR A 92 -19.44 -0.98 1.24
C THR A 92 -18.23 -0.07 1.35
N ASN A 93 -17.20 -0.34 0.53
CA ASN A 93 -16.01 0.51 0.33
C ASN A 93 -14.93 0.50 1.44
N GLY A 94 -14.78 -0.55 2.27
CA GLY A 94 -13.67 -0.70 3.23
C GLY A 94 -12.83 -1.98 3.03
N LEU A 95 -12.02 -2.37 4.02
CA LEU A 95 -11.38 -3.69 4.06
C LEU A 95 -12.19 -4.68 4.89
N ALA A 96 -12.33 -5.92 4.41
CA ALA A 96 -12.96 -6.98 5.18
C ALA A 96 -12.13 -7.31 6.43
N GLY A 97 -12.80 -7.37 7.58
CA GLY A 97 -12.22 -7.88 8.81
C GLY A 97 -11.75 -9.34 8.67
N VAL A 98 -11.02 -9.84 9.66
CA VAL A 98 -10.53 -11.23 9.72
C VAL A 98 -11.32 -11.97 10.80
N ALA A 99 -11.91 -13.11 10.46
CA ALA A 99 -12.66 -13.91 11.42
C ALA A 99 -11.79 -14.25 12.65
N GLU A 100 -12.35 -14.08 13.85
CA GLU A 100 -11.69 -14.32 15.15
C GLU A 100 -10.44 -13.45 15.44
N CYS A 101 -10.20 -12.41 14.64
CA CYS A 101 -9.07 -11.51 14.83
C CYS A 101 -9.36 -10.44 15.89
N THR A 102 -8.73 -10.58 17.05
CA THR A 102 -8.91 -9.69 18.21
C THR A 102 -8.07 -8.42 18.17
N ALA A 103 -7.00 -8.40 17.36
CA ALA A 103 -6.16 -7.22 17.14
C ALA A 103 -5.53 -7.28 15.74
N CYS A 104 -5.42 -6.12 15.09
CA CYS A 104 -5.00 -6.02 13.71
C CYS A 104 -4.39 -4.65 13.40
N MET A 105 -3.78 -4.54 12.23
CA MET A 105 -3.26 -3.29 11.66
C MET A 105 -3.43 -3.31 10.15
N TYR A 106 -3.56 -2.15 9.52
CA TYR A 106 -3.51 -2.03 8.07
C TYR A 106 -2.07 -2.20 7.58
N ASP A 107 -1.87 -3.10 6.62
CA ASP A 107 -0.61 -3.27 5.90
C ASP A 107 -0.71 -2.51 4.58
N GLU A 108 -0.19 -1.28 4.56
CA GLU A 108 -0.19 -0.40 3.38
C GLU A 108 0.51 -1.04 2.18
N ALA A 109 1.61 -1.77 2.42
CA ALA A 109 2.40 -2.39 1.36
C ALA A 109 1.64 -3.52 0.65
N LYS A 110 0.71 -4.17 1.36
CA LYS A 110 -0.14 -5.23 0.80
C LYS A 110 -1.55 -4.78 0.50
N GLY A 111 -1.95 -3.59 0.95
CA GLY A 111 -3.33 -3.13 0.90
C GLY A 111 -4.29 -4.07 1.61
N LYS A 112 -3.87 -4.72 2.71
CA LYS A 112 -4.63 -5.77 3.41
C LYS A 112 -4.61 -5.58 4.91
N LEU A 113 -5.59 -6.17 5.59
CA LEU A 113 -5.63 -6.19 7.04
C LEU A 113 -4.71 -7.29 7.59
N LYS A 114 -3.71 -6.89 8.37
CA LYS A 114 -2.79 -7.79 9.05
C LYS A 114 -3.29 -8.11 10.46
N CYS A 115 -3.73 -9.34 10.68
CA CYS A 115 -4.11 -9.80 12.01
C CYS A 115 -2.88 -10.04 12.87
N THR A 116 -2.88 -9.52 14.10
CA THR A 116 -1.76 -9.65 15.05
C THR A 116 -2.12 -10.42 16.31
N ALA A 117 -3.41 -10.65 16.60
CA ALA A 117 -3.86 -11.52 17.69
C ALA A 117 -5.19 -12.21 17.38
N CYS A 118 -5.30 -13.50 17.75
CA CYS A 118 -6.44 -14.37 17.43
C CYS A 118 -7.09 -15.03 18.67
N GLY A 119 -7.08 -14.38 19.84
CA GLY A 119 -7.60 -14.98 21.06
C GLY A 119 -6.96 -16.34 21.40
N SER A 120 -7.73 -17.43 21.37
CA SER A 120 -7.25 -18.80 21.61
C SER A 120 -6.44 -19.38 20.45
N LYS A 121 -6.64 -18.87 19.22
CA LYS A 121 -5.94 -19.25 17.98
C LYS A 121 -4.66 -18.47 17.78
N ILE A 122 -4.00 -18.68 16.63
CA ILE A 122 -2.76 -18.01 16.25
C ILE A 122 -2.93 -17.25 14.92
N PRO A 123 -2.36 -16.04 14.79
CA PRO A 123 -2.35 -15.33 13.52
C PRO A 123 -1.47 -16.05 12.49
N ARG A 124 -2.03 -16.22 11.30
CA ARG A 124 -1.34 -16.70 10.11
C ARG A 124 -1.45 -15.64 9.02
N VAL A 125 -0.31 -15.08 8.62
CA VAL A 125 -0.21 -14.04 7.59
C VAL A 125 0.59 -14.58 6.42
N ALA A 126 -0.08 -14.87 5.30
CA ALA A 126 0.55 -15.39 4.10
C ALA A 126 1.44 -14.35 3.39
N LEU A 127 2.28 -14.80 2.45
CA LEU A 127 3.20 -13.95 1.68
C LEU A 127 2.50 -12.80 0.92
N ASP A 128 1.23 -13.00 0.55
CA ASP A 128 0.40 -12.02 -0.12
C ASP A 128 -0.30 -11.04 0.84
N GLY A 129 -0.01 -11.12 2.14
CA GLY A 129 -0.61 -10.30 3.19
C GLY A 129 -1.95 -10.80 3.72
N THR A 130 -2.50 -11.90 3.19
CA THR A 130 -3.78 -12.45 3.66
C THR A 130 -3.64 -12.98 5.09
N SER A 131 -4.51 -12.48 5.98
CA SER A 131 -4.53 -12.87 7.39
C SER A 131 -5.66 -13.84 7.70
N THR A 132 -5.35 -14.81 8.53
CA THR A 132 -6.31 -15.80 9.05
C THR A 132 -5.96 -16.14 10.49
N CYS A 133 -6.96 -16.57 11.27
CA CYS A 133 -6.75 -17.13 12.60
C CYS A 133 -6.88 -18.65 12.52
N MET A 134 -5.79 -19.36 12.84
CA MET A 134 -5.71 -20.81 12.68
C MET A 134 -5.45 -21.50 14.02
N GLU A 135 -5.66 -22.81 14.05
CA GLU A 135 -5.33 -23.63 15.22
C GLU A 135 -3.83 -23.63 15.51
N LYS A 136 -3.46 -23.73 16.79
CA LYS A 136 -2.08 -23.76 17.29
C LYS A 136 -1.43 -25.13 17.07
N ASN A 137 -1.28 -25.55 15.82
CA ASN A 137 -0.64 -26.81 15.44
C ASN A 137 0.03 -26.71 14.06
N TYR A 138 0.80 -27.75 13.70
CA TYR A 138 1.53 -27.80 12.43
C TYR A 138 0.63 -27.58 11.20
N ALA A 139 -0.53 -28.24 11.15
CA ALA A 139 -1.46 -28.15 10.02
C ALA A 139 -2.10 -26.75 9.91
N GLY A 140 -2.39 -26.10 11.04
CA GLY A 140 -2.98 -24.77 11.11
C GLY A 140 -2.06 -23.71 10.50
N CYS A 141 -0.77 -23.69 10.86
CA CYS A 141 0.17 -22.77 10.26
C CYS A 141 0.50 -23.12 8.80
N ALA A 142 0.73 -24.40 8.48
CA ALA A 142 0.97 -24.84 7.11
C ALA A 142 -0.18 -24.38 6.18
N GLY A 143 -1.42 -24.58 6.62
CA GLY A 143 -2.59 -24.35 5.79
C GLY A 143 -2.54 -25.21 4.52
N GLN A 144 -3.29 -24.80 3.49
CA GLN A 144 -3.28 -25.50 2.20
C GLN A 144 -2.07 -25.11 1.33
N ASP A 145 -1.54 -23.90 1.52
CA ASP A 145 -0.46 -23.36 0.68
C ASP A 145 0.95 -23.71 1.17
N ASN A 146 1.10 -24.26 2.38
CA ASN A 146 2.38 -24.64 3.00
C ASN A 146 3.43 -23.51 3.05
N THR A 147 3.01 -22.25 3.07
CA THR A 147 3.92 -21.09 3.06
C THR A 147 4.43 -20.69 4.45
N LEU A 148 3.86 -21.27 5.51
CA LEU A 148 4.25 -21.03 6.90
C LEU A 148 4.48 -22.33 7.67
N PHE A 149 5.28 -22.25 8.71
CA PHE A 149 5.44 -23.29 9.72
C PHE A 149 5.21 -22.70 11.12
N ILE A 150 4.95 -23.55 12.12
CA ILE A 150 4.76 -23.11 13.51
C ILE A 150 6.06 -23.21 14.30
N LEU A 151 6.29 -22.26 15.21
CA LEU A 151 7.32 -22.37 16.26
C LEU A 151 7.04 -23.57 17.17
N GLU A 152 8.09 -24.14 17.77
CA GLU A 152 7.95 -25.32 18.65
C GLU A 152 7.12 -25.07 19.90
N ASP A 153 7.16 -23.86 20.43
CA ASP A 153 6.32 -23.46 21.57
C ASP A 153 4.86 -23.15 21.16
N ASN A 154 4.52 -23.36 19.88
CA ASN A 154 3.23 -23.06 19.26
C ASN A 154 2.77 -21.59 19.42
N SER A 155 3.71 -20.66 19.60
CA SER A 155 3.40 -19.24 19.87
C SER A 155 3.21 -18.39 18.62
N LYS A 156 3.81 -18.76 17.47
CA LYS A 156 3.72 -17.99 16.22
C LYS A 156 3.83 -18.87 14.96
N CYS A 157 3.10 -18.51 13.91
CA CYS A 157 3.37 -19.00 12.55
C CYS A 157 4.42 -18.10 11.88
N LEU A 158 5.45 -18.69 11.28
CA LEU A 158 6.50 -18.00 10.55
C LEU A 158 6.47 -18.39 9.07
N LEU A 159 6.83 -17.45 8.20
CA LEU A 159 7.04 -17.73 6.79
C LEU A 159 8.17 -18.75 6.64
N CYS A 160 8.06 -19.65 5.66
CA CYS A 160 9.11 -20.63 5.38
C CYS A 160 10.49 -20.01 5.06
N SER A 161 10.52 -18.74 4.66
CA SER A 161 11.74 -17.96 4.40
C SER A 161 12.22 -17.09 5.57
N ASP A 162 11.51 -17.08 6.70
CA ASP A 162 11.91 -16.32 7.88
C ASP A 162 13.10 -16.99 8.58
N THR A 163 14.30 -16.53 8.26
CA THR A 163 15.56 -16.99 8.86
C THR A 163 15.98 -16.19 10.08
N LYS A 164 15.20 -15.17 10.46
CA LYS A 164 15.59 -14.19 11.48
C LYS A 164 14.87 -14.42 12.81
N THR A 165 13.65 -14.95 12.77
CA THR A 165 12.89 -15.28 13.97
C THR A 165 13.31 -16.64 14.51
N GLY A 166 13.53 -16.74 15.83
CA GLY A 166 13.97 -17.97 16.51
C GLY A 166 15.50 -18.13 16.56
N THR A 167 16.02 -18.64 17.69
CA THR A 167 17.45 -18.92 17.88
C THR A 167 17.82 -20.37 17.64
N ASP A 168 16.84 -21.28 17.70
CA ASP A 168 17.02 -22.70 17.45
C ASP A 168 16.75 -23.02 15.97
N PRO A 169 17.59 -23.83 15.30
CA PRO A 169 17.36 -24.25 13.92
C PRO A 169 15.97 -24.83 13.62
N LYS A 170 15.28 -25.40 14.60
CA LYS A 170 13.90 -25.89 14.46
C LYS A 170 12.86 -24.77 14.27
N ASP A 171 13.19 -23.57 14.73
CA ASP A 171 12.34 -22.39 14.74
C ASP A 171 12.71 -21.38 13.65
N GLN A 172 13.71 -21.72 12.83
CA GLN A 172 14.16 -20.91 11.70
C GLN A 172 13.71 -21.52 10.37
N GLY A 173 13.25 -20.65 9.48
CA GLY A 173 13.01 -20.97 8.08
C GLY A 173 14.29 -21.20 7.29
N ILE A 174 14.12 -21.31 5.98
CA ILE A 174 15.19 -21.53 5.01
C ILE A 174 15.20 -20.34 4.05
N ALA A 175 16.34 -19.67 3.90
CA ALA A 175 16.47 -18.52 3.00
C ALA A 175 15.98 -18.89 1.58
N GLY A 176 15.19 -18.00 0.98
CA GLY A 176 14.61 -18.24 -0.34
C GLY A 176 13.50 -19.29 -0.41
N CYS A 177 13.09 -19.88 0.71
CA CYS A 177 12.06 -20.92 0.70
C CYS A 177 10.64 -20.33 0.63
N LYS A 178 9.86 -20.77 -0.37
CA LYS A 178 8.46 -20.37 -0.56
C LYS A 178 7.51 -21.25 0.23
N THR A 179 7.68 -22.57 0.12
CA THR A 179 6.85 -23.55 0.83
C THR A 179 7.73 -24.54 1.56
N CYS A 180 7.27 -24.99 2.72
CA CYS A 180 8.02 -25.90 3.56
C CYS A 180 7.09 -26.86 4.31
N LYS A 181 7.66 -27.97 4.75
CA LYS A 181 6.99 -28.99 5.56
C LYS A 181 7.66 -29.07 6.92
N LYS A 182 6.85 -28.92 7.98
CA LYS A 182 7.25 -29.16 9.37
C LYS A 182 6.17 -30.00 10.05
N THR A 183 6.53 -31.17 10.55
CA THR A 183 5.58 -32.12 11.15
C THR A 183 6.04 -32.68 12.50
N SER A 184 7.17 -32.19 13.01
CA SER A 184 7.81 -32.63 14.24
C SER A 184 8.75 -31.54 14.75
N SER A 185 9.39 -31.79 15.90
CA SER A 185 10.41 -30.92 16.50
C SER A 185 11.73 -30.96 15.73
N ALA A 186 11.67 -30.56 14.47
CA ALA A 186 12.78 -30.54 13.54
C ALA A 186 12.72 -29.28 12.69
N LYS A 187 13.87 -28.90 12.11
CA LYS A 187 13.93 -27.81 11.14
C LYS A 187 12.93 -28.04 10.00
N PRO A 188 12.14 -27.03 9.59
CA PRO A 188 11.26 -27.16 8.43
C PRO A 188 12.06 -27.55 7.19
N THR A 189 11.55 -28.48 6.39
CA THR A 189 12.15 -28.88 5.11
C THR A 189 11.53 -28.06 3.98
N CYS A 190 12.35 -27.39 3.18
CA CYS A 190 11.85 -26.62 2.05
C CYS A 190 11.37 -27.54 0.91
N THR A 191 10.33 -27.12 0.19
CA THR A 191 9.71 -27.90 -0.90
C THR A 191 9.50 -27.11 -2.19
N ALA A 192 9.58 -25.78 -2.14
CA ALA A 192 9.58 -24.89 -3.31
C ALA A 192 10.36 -23.61 -2.99
N CYS A 193 11.10 -23.08 -3.96
CA CYS A 193 11.81 -21.82 -3.83
C CYS A 193 10.95 -20.60 -4.22
N LEU A 194 11.27 -19.45 -3.65
CA LEU A 194 10.73 -18.15 -4.02
C LEU A 194 11.24 -17.74 -5.42
N GLU A 195 10.54 -16.81 -6.06
CA GLU A 195 11.05 -16.16 -7.26
C GLU A 195 12.39 -15.47 -6.96
N GLY A 196 13.33 -15.52 -7.91
CA GLY A 196 14.71 -15.09 -7.70
C GLY A 196 15.61 -16.12 -7.04
N TYR A 197 15.14 -17.36 -6.85
CA TYR A 197 15.93 -18.46 -6.31
C TYR A 197 15.83 -19.71 -7.19
N ILE A 198 16.91 -20.48 -7.24
CA ILE A 198 17.00 -21.78 -7.90
C ILE A 198 17.13 -22.91 -6.86
N GLU A 199 16.48 -24.03 -7.13
CA GLU A 199 16.56 -25.21 -6.28
C GLU A 199 17.97 -25.81 -6.29
N ASN A 200 18.49 -26.12 -5.11
CA ASN A 200 19.73 -26.87 -4.93
C ASN A 200 19.43 -28.08 -4.05
N THR A 201 19.66 -29.27 -4.60
CA THR A 201 19.42 -30.56 -3.95
C THR A 201 20.71 -31.31 -3.60
N SER A 202 21.88 -30.71 -3.87
CA SER A 202 23.19 -31.35 -3.66
C SER A 202 23.51 -31.59 -2.18
N SER A 203 22.84 -30.91 -1.25
CA SER A 203 23.06 -31.05 0.20
C SER A 203 21.74 -30.92 0.98
N GLY A 204 20.68 -31.54 0.46
CA GLY A 204 19.30 -31.32 0.90
C GLY A 204 18.62 -30.20 0.12
N TYR A 205 17.29 -30.07 0.23
CA TYR A 205 16.53 -29.09 -0.55
C TYR A 205 16.73 -27.68 0.02
N THR A 206 17.51 -26.87 -0.70
CA THR A 206 17.83 -25.48 -0.38
C THR A 206 17.57 -24.58 -1.59
N CYS A 207 17.53 -23.27 -1.36
CA CYS A 207 17.26 -22.28 -2.40
C CYS A 207 18.45 -21.33 -2.52
N ASP A 208 19.15 -21.42 -3.65
CA ASP A 208 20.27 -20.55 -3.98
C ASP A 208 19.76 -19.30 -4.70
N LYS A 209 20.26 -18.12 -4.34
CA LYS A 209 19.81 -16.84 -4.94
C LYS A 209 20.32 -16.70 -6.38
N CYS A 210 19.43 -16.32 -7.30
CA CYS A 210 19.79 -15.88 -8.64
C CYS A 210 20.48 -14.51 -8.61
N ASP A 211 20.94 -14.03 -9.76
CA ASP A 211 21.29 -12.62 -9.92
C ASP A 211 20.08 -11.72 -9.61
N ASP A 212 20.33 -10.53 -9.06
CA ASP A 212 19.29 -9.61 -8.58
C ASP A 212 18.32 -9.15 -9.68
N THR A 213 18.73 -9.22 -10.96
CA THR A 213 17.89 -8.86 -12.10
C THR A 213 17.02 -10.02 -12.60
N CYS A 214 17.25 -11.23 -12.09
CA CYS A 214 16.75 -12.46 -12.67
C CYS A 214 15.69 -13.12 -11.80
N LYS A 215 14.48 -13.23 -12.36
CA LYS A 215 13.35 -13.90 -11.74
C LYS A 215 13.55 -15.41 -11.67
N THR A 216 14.15 -15.99 -12.70
CA THR A 216 14.61 -17.39 -12.71
C THR A 216 15.97 -17.48 -13.39
N CYS A 217 16.79 -18.44 -12.97
CA CYS A 217 18.15 -18.64 -13.48
C CYS A 217 18.51 -20.13 -13.59
N SER A 218 19.60 -20.45 -14.30
CA SER A 218 20.20 -21.79 -14.34
C SER A 218 21.46 -21.92 -13.48
N ILE A 219 22.11 -20.80 -13.17
CA ILE A 219 23.27 -20.74 -12.29
C ILE A 219 23.03 -19.62 -11.29
N LYS A 220 23.23 -19.92 -10.01
CA LYS A 220 23.10 -18.94 -8.94
C LYS A 220 24.05 -17.77 -9.15
N THR A 221 23.60 -16.57 -8.82
CA THR A 221 24.39 -15.32 -8.87
C THR A 221 25.04 -14.96 -10.22
N ASP A 222 24.82 -15.71 -11.29
CA ASP A 222 25.40 -15.43 -12.60
C ASP A 222 24.41 -14.60 -13.45
N PRO A 223 24.71 -13.31 -13.74
CA PRO A 223 23.83 -12.42 -14.51
C PRO A 223 23.66 -12.84 -15.98
N THR A 224 24.42 -13.82 -16.45
CA THR A 224 24.40 -14.31 -17.83
C THR A 224 23.59 -15.60 -18.02
N LYS A 225 23.02 -16.11 -16.94
CA LYS A 225 22.34 -17.42 -16.86
C LYS A 225 20.90 -17.28 -16.42
N CYS A 226 20.22 -16.26 -16.93
CA CYS A 226 18.85 -15.94 -16.57
C CYS A 226 17.86 -16.56 -17.56
N TYR A 227 16.75 -17.07 -17.06
CA TYR A 227 15.67 -17.60 -17.90
C TYR A 227 14.49 -16.64 -18.00
N SER A 228 14.26 -15.84 -16.96
CA SER A 228 13.26 -14.78 -16.94
C SER A 228 13.73 -13.65 -16.04
N CYS A 229 13.14 -12.47 -16.23
CA CYS A 229 13.53 -11.23 -15.59
C CYS A 229 12.40 -10.68 -14.72
N TYR A 230 12.76 -9.86 -13.73
CA TYR A 230 11.76 -9.05 -13.01
C TYR A 230 11.14 -8.00 -13.95
N PRO A 231 9.94 -7.46 -13.65
CA PRO A 231 9.22 -6.54 -14.54
C PRO A 231 10.01 -5.29 -14.94
N GLU A 232 11.01 -4.86 -14.15
CA GLU A 232 11.87 -3.71 -14.48
C GLU A 232 12.96 -4.03 -15.51
N TYR A 233 13.01 -5.29 -15.98
CA TYR A 233 14.03 -5.80 -16.87
C TYR A 233 13.43 -6.66 -17.99
N PHE A 234 14.07 -6.65 -19.15
CA PHE A 234 13.75 -7.53 -20.26
C PHE A 234 14.87 -8.52 -20.55
N LEU A 235 14.50 -9.67 -21.10
CA LEU A 235 15.44 -10.74 -21.41
C LEU A 235 16.12 -10.49 -22.75
N VAL A 236 17.45 -10.42 -22.75
CA VAL A 236 18.28 -10.40 -23.95
C VAL A 236 18.75 -11.82 -24.25
N THR A 237 18.40 -12.33 -25.43
CA THR A 237 18.67 -13.72 -25.86
C THR A 237 19.63 -13.83 -27.04
N GLU A 238 20.14 -12.71 -27.56
CA GLU A 238 20.94 -12.66 -28.80
C GLU A 238 22.35 -13.24 -28.66
N SER A 239 22.75 -13.62 -27.45
CA SER A 239 23.98 -14.36 -27.16
C SER A 239 23.66 -15.65 -26.42
N ALA A 240 24.53 -16.67 -26.49
CA ALA A 240 24.43 -17.91 -25.71
C ALA A 240 24.22 -17.67 -24.19
N ASN A 241 24.55 -16.45 -23.74
CA ASN A 241 24.29 -15.92 -22.42
C ASN A 241 22.99 -15.11 -22.41
N LYS A 242 22.01 -15.58 -21.64
CA LYS A 242 20.71 -14.94 -21.42
C LYS A 242 20.81 -14.01 -20.22
N LYS A 243 20.66 -12.70 -20.43
CA LYS A 243 20.81 -11.68 -19.39
C LYS A 243 19.59 -10.79 -19.29
N CYS A 244 19.32 -10.27 -18.10
CA CYS A 244 18.27 -9.29 -17.86
C CYS A 244 18.85 -7.88 -17.92
N VAL A 245 18.21 -7.00 -18.69
CA VAL A 245 18.63 -5.61 -18.90
C VAL A 245 17.50 -4.69 -18.52
N SER A 246 17.80 -3.58 -17.86
CA SER A 246 16.78 -2.63 -17.40
C SER A 246 15.95 -2.11 -18.57
N CYS A 247 14.63 -2.07 -18.37
CA CYS A 247 13.68 -1.52 -19.33
C CYS A 247 13.99 -0.08 -19.76
N GLY A 248 14.63 0.70 -18.90
CA GLY A 248 15.00 2.10 -19.16
C GLY A 248 16.39 2.31 -19.78
N ASP A 249 17.17 1.26 -20.04
CA ASP A 249 18.55 1.37 -20.54
C ASP A 249 18.57 1.46 -22.08
N THR A 250 18.47 2.68 -22.62
CA THR A 250 18.44 2.93 -24.07
C THR A 250 19.72 2.51 -24.79
N ALA A 251 20.87 2.52 -24.11
CA ALA A 251 22.14 2.06 -24.66
C ALA A 251 22.14 0.55 -24.92
N LYS A 252 21.23 -0.20 -24.29
CA LYS A 252 21.08 -1.65 -24.45
C LYS A 252 19.73 -2.05 -25.05
N GLY A 253 19.03 -1.14 -25.71
CA GLY A 253 17.76 -1.41 -26.40
C GLY A 253 16.51 -1.30 -25.53
N GLY A 254 16.61 -0.68 -24.35
CA GLY A 254 15.45 -0.26 -23.55
C GLY A 254 14.73 0.98 -24.10
N ILE A 255 13.65 1.37 -23.43
CA ILE A 255 12.78 2.50 -23.76
C ILE A 255 13.02 3.63 -22.75
N ASP A 256 13.34 4.84 -23.22
CA ASP A 256 13.58 5.97 -22.33
C ASP A 256 12.36 6.24 -21.42
N GLY A 257 12.62 6.58 -20.16
CA GLY A 257 11.56 6.84 -19.19
C GLY A 257 10.73 5.63 -18.76
N CYS A 258 11.02 4.42 -19.25
CA CYS A 258 10.28 3.22 -18.89
C CYS A 258 10.76 2.61 -17.58
N ALA A 259 9.82 2.25 -16.68
CA ALA A 259 10.10 1.59 -15.41
C ALA A 259 9.87 0.08 -15.50
N GLU A 260 8.75 -0.34 -16.09
CA GLU A 260 8.42 -1.75 -16.30
C GLU A 260 8.08 -1.98 -17.76
N CYS A 261 8.51 -3.13 -18.29
CA CYS A 261 8.31 -3.47 -19.70
C CYS A 261 8.01 -4.96 -19.90
N SER A 262 7.47 -5.26 -21.07
CA SER A 262 7.19 -6.62 -21.52
C SER A 262 7.76 -6.88 -22.91
N GLY A 263 7.98 -8.15 -23.23
CA GLY A 263 8.59 -8.58 -24.48
C GLY A 263 10.11 -8.76 -24.36
N THR A 264 10.77 -8.80 -25.53
CA THR A 264 12.21 -9.01 -25.66
C THR A 264 12.82 -7.94 -26.57
N THR A 265 14.13 -7.98 -26.77
CA THR A 265 14.83 -7.13 -27.74
C THR A 265 14.08 -7.06 -29.07
N GLY A 266 13.86 -5.85 -29.58
CA GLY A 266 13.16 -5.59 -30.85
C GLY A 266 11.62 -5.62 -30.81
N SER A 267 11.01 -6.09 -29.72
CA SER A 267 9.54 -6.14 -29.54
C SER A 267 9.07 -5.55 -28.22
N LEU A 268 9.96 -4.79 -27.56
CA LEU A 268 9.76 -4.31 -26.21
C LEU A 268 8.60 -3.31 -26.13
N LYS A 269 7.74 -3.48 -25.13
CA LYS A 269 6.63 -2.59 -24.83
C LYS A 269 6.78 -2.06 -23.42
N CYS A 270 6.73 -0.75 -23.27
CA CYS A 270 6.68 -0.16 -21.93
C CYS A 270 5.28 -0.37 -21.35
N THR A 271 5.18 -0.94 -20.15
CA THR A 271 3.91 -1.18 -19.46
C THR A 271 3.65 -0.18 -18.35
N LYS A 272 4.71 0.47 -17.85
CA LYS A 272 4.67 1.48 -16.80
C LYS A 272 5.84 2.45 -16.92
N CYS A 273 5.55 3.74 -16.79
CA CYS A 273 6.55 4.79 -16.83
C CYS A 273 7.21 4.99 -15.47
N LYS A 274 8.43 5.54 -15.46
CA LYS A 274 9.08 5.99 -14.23
C LYS A 274 8.27 7.11 -13.57
N PRO A 275 8.36 7.28 -12.23
CA PRO A 275 7.55 8.26 -11.50
C PRO A 275 7.68 9.72 -11.99
N ASP A 276 8.76 10.06 -12.68
CA ASP A 276 9.08 11.37 -13.26
C ASP A 276 8.57 11.57 -14.70
N ARG A 277 7.91 10.57 -15.30
CA ARG A 277 7.36 10.63 -16.66
C ARG A 277 5.83 10.62 -16.66
N LYS A 278 5.20 11.16 -17.71
CA LYS A 278 3.75 11.12 -17.94
C LYS A 278 3.41 9.94 -18.85
N PRO A 279 2.60 8.96 -18.40
CA PRO A 279 2.16 7.88 -19.26
C PRO A 279 1.08 8.38 -20.23
N VAL A 280 1.27 8.12 -21.53
CA VAL A 280 0.27 8.30 -22.58
C VAL A 280 -0.19 6.93 -23.05
N GLY A 281 -1.49 6.65 -22.89
CA GLY A 281 -2.09 5.33 -23.12
C GLY A 281 -2.57 4.68 -21.83
N THR A 282 -2.88 3.38 -21.88
CA THR A 282 -3.37 2.62 -20.73
C THR A 282 -2.24 1.81 -20.11
N GLU A 283 -1.90 2.10 -18.85
CA GLU A 283 -0.91 1.33 -18.10
C GLU A 283 -1.28 -0.17 -18.04
N GLY A 284 -0.26 -1.03 -18.00
CA GLY A 284 -0.43 -2.49 -18.11
C GLY A 284 -0.60 -3.00 -19.55
N THR A 285 -0.71 -2.11 -20.54
CA THR A 285 -0.66 -2.46 -21.96
C THR A 285 0.64 -1.94 -22.60
N GLN A 286 0.55 -1.06 -23.59
CA GLN A 286 1.68 -0.34 -24.14
C GLN A 286 1.47 1.15 -23.88
N VAL A 287 2.42 1.79 -23.20
CA VAL A 287 2.42 3.23 -22.93
C VAL A 287 3.62 3.91 -23.55
N THR A 288 3.46 5.18 -23.88
CA THR A 288 4.56 6.09 -24.20
C THR A 288 4.84 6.95 -22.99
N CYS A 289 6.12 7.09 -22.62
CA CYS A 289 6.54 7.86 -21.45
C CYS A 289 7.05 9.21 -21.90
N GLU A 290 6.19 10.22 -21.82
CA GLU A 290 6.55 11.60 -22.16
C GLU A 290 7.17 12.31 -20.95
N GLU A 291 7.98 13.34 -21.21
CA GLU A 291 8.44 14.21 -20.13
C GLU A 291 7.24 14.90 -19.49
N LYS A 292 7.26 15.04 -18.16
CA LYS A 292 6.23 15.83 -17.49
C LYS A 292 6.41 17.30 -17.88
N THR A 293 5.46 17.84 -18.63
CA THR A 293 5.32 19.29 -18.80
C THR A 293 4.49 19.83 -17.65
N CYS A 294 4.91 20.93 -17.02
CA CYS A 294 4.09 21.63 -16.03
C CYS A 294 2.77 22.06 -16.71
N GLU A 295 1.62 21.66 -16.14
CA GLU A 295 0.30 21.89 -16.74
C GLU A 295 -0.20 23.34 -16.57
N ASP A 296 0.59 24.23 -15.95
CA ASP A 296 0.24 25.63 -15.74
C ASP A 296 1.43 26.58 -15.94
N GLU A 297 1.47 27.27 -17.09
CA GLU A 297 2.46 28.31 -17.39
C GLU A 297 2.33 29.54 -16.49
N THR A 298 1.13 29.80 -15.94
CA THR A 298 0.86 30.96 -15.08
C THR A 298 1.26 30.71 -13.62
N ALA A 299 1.14 29.48 -13.11
CA ALA A 299 1.61 29.12 -11.76
C ALA A 299 3.14 29.02 -11.67
N CYS A 300 3.83 28.78 -12.80
CA CYS A 300 5.29 28.65 -12.87
C CYS A 300 6.02 29.92 -13.36
N GLY A 301 5.37 31.08 -13.31
CA GLY A 301 6.01 32.37 -13.63
C GLY A 301 6.45 32.50 -15.10
N GLY A 302 5.81 31.81 -16.03
CA GLY A 302 6.03 31.98 -17.47
C GLY A 302 7.30 31.35 -18.03
N THR A 303 7.99 30.46 -17.29
CA THR A 303 9.13 29.72 -17.85
C THR A 303 8.71 28.28 -18.15
N ALA A 304 8.22 28.05 -19.37
CA ALA A 304 7.98 26.71 -19.87
C ALA A 304 9.32 25.95 -19.99
N GLY A 305 9.37 24.71 -19.49
CA GLY A 305 10.37 23.72 -19.94
C GLY A 305 11.44 23.24 -18.96
N ALA A 306 11.35 23.43 -17.64
CA ALA A 306 12.31 22.79 -16.73
C ALA A 306 11.67 22.25 -15.45
N CYS A 307 11.55 20.92 -15.34
CA CYS A 307 11.32 20.18 -14.09
C CYS A 307 12.56 20.22 -13.16
N GLY A 308 13.16 21.41 -13.00
CA GLY A 308 14.35 21.65 -12.17
C GLY A 308 14.37 23.03 -11.53
N ALA A 309 13.28 23.80 -11.58
CA ALA A 309 13.22 25.12 -10.98
C ALA A 309 13.24 25.01 -9.44
N ILE A 310 14.34 25.48 -8.84
CA ILE A 310 14.46 25.77 -7.42
C ILE A 310 13.72 27.08 -7.16
N VAL A 311 12.62 27.02 -6.40
CA VAL A 311 12.00 28.24 -5.86
C VAL A 311 12.64 28.51 -4.51
N VAL A 312 13.34 29.64 -4.41
CA VAL A 312 13.87 30.17 -3.14
C VAL A 312 12.77 31.05 -2.53
N GLY A 313 12.23 30.64 -1.38
CA GLY A 313 11.30 31.45 -0.60
C GLY A 313 11.97 32.71 -0.07
N GLY A 314 11.17 33.72 0.31
CA GLY A 314 11.68 34.95 0.95
C GLY A 314 12.40 34.72 2.29
N ASP A 315 12.34 33.51 2.83
CA ASP A 315 13.04 33.01 4.01
C ASP A 315 14.34 32.23 3.68
N GLY A 316 14.68 32.08 2.39
CA GLY A 316 15.83 31.30 1.92
C GLY A 316 15.57 29.79 1.79
N SER A 317 14.34 29.31 1.99
CA SER A 317 14.01 27.89 1.82
C SER A 317 13.94 27.48 0.34
N VAL A 318 14.52 26.33 -0.01
CA VAL A 318 14.55 25.80 -1.37
C VAL A 318 13.49 24.71 -1.55
N LYS A 319 12.57 24.87 -2.51
CA LYS A 319 11.54 23.87 -2.85
C LYS A 319 11.67 23.40 -4.31
N TYR A 320 11.62 22.08 -4.51
CA TYR A 320 11.64 21.43 -5.82
C TYR A 320 10.20 21.08 -6.25
N HIS A 321 9.71 21.70 -7.32
CA HIS A 321 8.34 21.51 -7.80
C HIS A 321 8.20 20.25 -8.67
N CYS A 322 7.94 19.11 -8.03
CA CYS A 322 7.19 18.01 -8.67
C CYS A 322 6.30 17.22 -7.68
N SER A 323 6.28 17.59 -6.40
CA SER A 323 5.58 16.85 -5.33
C SER A 323 4.29 17.50 -4.81
N GLN A 324 3.80 18.58 -5.44
CA GLN A 324 2.75 19.44 -4.84
C GLN A 324 1.46 19.58 -5.68
N CYS A 325 1.25 18.82 -6.76
CA CYS A 325 -0.07 18.74 -7.43
C CYS A 325 -1.16 18.06 -6.57
N ARG A 326 -0.88 17.76 -5.28
CA ARG A 326 -1.86 17.27 -4.30
C ARG A 326 -2.07 18.20 -3.10
N GLN A 327 -1.50 19.41 -3.11
CA GLN A 327 -1.64 20.35 -1.98
C GLN A 327 -1.79 21.80 -2.45
N GLN A 328 -2.79 22.06 -3.28
CA GLN A 328 -3.31 23.40 -3.54
C GLN A 328 -4.79 23.25 -3.90
N GLN A 329 -5.77 23.95 -3.37
CA GLN A 329 -5.95 24.94 -2.30
C GLN A 329 -7.48 24.92 -2.06
N LEU A 330 -8.01 25.36 -0.92
CA LEU A 330 -8.56 26.71 -0.69
C LEU A 330 -9.52 26.63 0.51
N PRO A 331 -9.97 27.74 1.13
CA PRO A 331 -9.28 29.00 1.44
C PRO A 331 -9.48 29.42 2.91
N ARG A 332 -8.81 30.54 3.25
CA ARG A 332 -8.92 31.41 4.43
C ARG A 332 -10.15 31.27 5.35
#